data_AF-A0AAU3ARY8-F1
#
_entry.id   AF-A0AAU3ARY8-F1
#
_cell.length_a   1.000
_cell.length_b   1.000
_cell.length_c   1.000
_cell.angle_alpha   90.00
_cell.angle_beta   90.00
_cell.angle_gamma   90.00
#
_symmetry.space_group_name_H-M   'P 1'
#
loop_
_entity.id
_entity.type
_entity.pdbx_description
1 polymer ?
#
loop_
_entity_poly.entity_id
_entity_poly.type
_entity_poly.pdbx_seq_one_letter_code
_entity_poly.pdbx_strand_id
1 'polypeptide(L)'
;MPIPSRAALVDHLVRTRIAGDVATPRDNNLSHYRKLANGDRHYWLGLELGDRWTDEQDVLAVMAERCGVVDDPGHRTGQDTIDPELTVDALERMAARLRKAAAGKQRVLFATGHPGALIDVHSRTAAALRAAGCEIVRIPDGVLADEGCVVQFADVSLFERGASLWHTHSPAPMAAILDALEREGRPLPDLVVADHGWAGCAAQRGIDAIGYADCNDPALFLAEAEGTLQVAVPLDDHVVDPRYYEPMTEYLLGAAELV
;
A
#
# COMPACT_ATOMS: atom_id res chain seq x y z
N MET A 1 11.58 -14.39 13.22
CA MET A 1 11.65 -13.84 14.60
C MET A 1 10.43 -14.30 15.38
N PRO A 2 10.35 -14.21 16.73
CA PRO A 2 9.08 -14.49 17.42
C PRO A 2 8.00 -13.51 16.96
N ILE A 3 6.77 -13.99 16.77
CA ILE A 3 5.62 -13.16 16.44
C ILE A 3 5.32 -12.26 17.66
N PRO A 4 5.31 -10.93 17.50
CA PRO A 4 5.02 -10.04 18.62
C PRO A 4 3.54 -10.16 19.04
N SER A 5 3.24 -9.92 20.32
CA SER A 5 1.86 -9.65 20.74
C SER A 5 1.38 -8.31 20.17
N ARG A 6 0.06 -8.11 20.05
CA ARG A 6 -0.53 -6.83 19.64
C ARG A 6 0.04 -5.61 20.39
N ALA A 7 0.06 -5.66 21.73
CA ALA A 7 0.60 -4.56 22.53
C ALA A 7 2.09 -4.27 22.23
N ALA A 8 2.90 -5.33 22.10
CA ALA A 8 4.31 -5.19 21.73
C ALA A 8 4.50 -4.62 20.32
N LEU A 9 3.60 -4.94 19.37
CA LEU A 9 3.59 -4.34 18.04
C LEU A 9 3.20 -2.86 18.09
N VAL A 10 2.13 -2.49 18.79
CA VAL A 10 1.70 -1.09 18.96
C VAL A 10 2.85 -0.24 19.52
N ASP A 11 3.49 -0.70 20.60
CA ASP A 11 4.65 -0.01 21.17
C ASP A 11 5.82 0.09 20.17
N HIS A 12 6.01 -0.94 19.34
CA HIS A 12 7.05 -0.95 18.31
C HIS A 12 6.77 0.08 17.23
N LEU A 13 5.56 0.10 16.66
CA LEU A 13 5.14 1.03 15.62
C LEU A 13 5.36 2.49 16.05
N VAL A 14 4.99 2.83 17.29
CA VAL A 14 5.19 4.17 17.87
C VAL A 14 6.68 4.50 18.02
N ARG A 15 7.48 3.60 18.63
CA ARG A 15 8.91 3.85 18.85
C ARG A 15 9.69 4.01 17.54
N THR A 16 9.31 3.30 16.50
CA THR A 16 9.97 3.36 15.18
C THR A 16 9.36 4.38 14.24
N ARG A 17 8.31 5.08 14.68
CA ARG A 17 7.57 6.09 13.90
C ARG A 17 6.94 5.54 12.61
N ILE A 18 6.65 4.24 12.58
CA ILE A 18 5.80 3.63 11.54
C ILE A 18 4.35 4.09 11.75
N ALA A 19 3.96 4.25 13.01
CA ALA A 19 2.74 4.94 13.42
C ALA A 19 3.04 5.80 14.67
N GLY A 20 2.04 6.48 15.22
CA GLY A 20 2.22 7.54 16.22
C GLY A 20 2.63 8.85 15.54
N ASP A 21 3.58 9.57 16.11
CA ASP A 21 4.13 10.80 15.53
C ASP A 21 5.03 10.44 14.33
N VAL A 22 4.49 10.40 13.11
CA VAL A 22 5.18 9.97 11.87
C VAL A 22 6.20 11.01 11.36
N ALA A 23 6.91 10.80 10.26
CA ALA A 23 7.80 11.84 9.71
C ALA A 23 7.03 12.90 8.90
N THR A 24 5.91 12.49 8.29
CA THR A 24 5.07 13.32 7.43
C THR A 24 4.46 14.52 8.20
N PRO A 25 4.76 15.78 7.78
CA PRO A 25 4.19 16.97 8.43
C PRO A 25 2.72 17.18 8.09
N ARG A 26 1.97 17.75 9.04
CA ARG A 26 0.53 18.07 8.89
C ARG A 26 0.24 18.99 7.70
N ASP A 27 1.09 19.98 7.43
CA ASP A 27 0.89 20.90 6.30
C ASP A 27 1.12 20.22 4.95
N ASN A 28 2.05 19.26 4.88
CA ASN A 28 2.21 18.41 3.70
C ASN A 28 0.96 17.55 3.48
N ASN A 29 0.48 16.93 4.57
CA ASN A 29 -0.68 16.06 4.53
C ASN A 29 -1.95 16.79 4.02
N LEU A 30 -2.31 17.92 4.64
CA LEU A 30 -3.42 18.76 4.18
C LEU A 30 -3.21 19.31 2.76
N SER A 31 -1.96 19.58 2.35
CA SER A 31 -1.69 19.95 0.97
C SER A 31 -2.04 18.83 0.00
N HIS A 32 -1.81 17.57 0.33
CA HIS A 32 -2.14 16.44 -0.55
C HIS A 32 -3.66 16.23 -0.62
N TYR A 33 -4.35 16.34 0.52
CA TYR A 33 -5.83 16.24 0.57
C TYR A 33 -6.47 17.29 -0.32
N ARG A 34 -6.00 18.55 -0.22
CA ARG A 34 -6.50 19.65 -1.05
C ARG A 34 -6.19 19.45 -2.54
N LYS A 35 -5.02 18.92 -2.90
CA LYS A 35 -4.66 18.67 -4.31
C LYS A 35 -5.52 17.55 -4.88
N LEU A 36 -5.72 16.46 -4.14
CA LEU A 36 -6.67 15.40 -4.51
C LEU A 36 -8.06 16.00 -4.74
N ALA A 37 -8.55 16.81 -3.80
CA ALA A 37 -9.90 17.36 -3.85
C ALA A 37 -10.11 18.36 -5.00
N ASN A 38 -9.06 19.07 -5.38
CA ASN A 38 -9.07 19.94 -6.57
C ASN A 38 -8.88 19.17 -7.89
N GLY A 39 -8.88 17.84 -7.88
CA GLY A 39 -8.83 17.00 -9.09
C GLY A 39 -7.41 16.76 -9.63
N ASP A 40 -6.36 16.96 -8.85
CA ASP A 40 -5.00 16.60 -9.26
C ASP A 40 -4.84 15.07 -9.29
N ARG A 41 -4.84 14.51 -10.50
CA ARG A 41 -4.78 13.06 -10.75
C ARG A 41 -3.49 12.41 -10.27
N HIS A 42 -2.43 13.17 -10.00
CA HIS A 42 -1.22 12.62 -9.38
C HIS A 42 -1.53 12.02 -8.00
N TYR A 43 -2.41 12.67 -7.23
CA TYR A 43 -2.78 12.25 -5.88
C TYR A 43 -3.94 11.25 -5.87
N TRP A 44 -4.50 10.91 -7.03
CA TRP A 44 -5.56 9.91 -7.15
C TRP A 44 -5.02 8.48 -7.23
N LEU A 45 -3.69 8.32 -7.38
CA LEU A 45 -3.02 7.03 -7.32
C LEU A 45 -3.63 5.98 -8.27
N GLY A 46 -4.03 6.40 -9.48
CA GLY A 46 -4.61 5.51 -10.49
C GLY A 46 -6.10 5.20 -10.33
N LEU A 47 -6.78 5.82 -9.36
CA LEU A 47 -8.22 5.71 -9.16
C LEU A 47 -8.98 6.80 -9.94
N GLU A 48 -10.25 6.55 -10.22
CA GLU A 48 -11.18 7.49 -10.83
C GLU A 48 -12.22 7.95 -9.79
N LEU A 49 -11.91 9.04 -9.10
CA LEU A 49 -12.73 9.54 -8.00
C LEU A 49 -13.94 10.38 -8.46
N GLY A 50 -13.88 10.94 -9.68
CA GLY A 50 -14.91 11.84 -10.19
C GLY A 50 -15.09 13.07 -9.30
N ASP A 51 -16.35 13.48 -9.07
CA ASP A 51 -16.67 14.67 -8.27
C ASP A 51 -16.96 14.36 -6.79
N ARG A 52 -16.71 13.11 -6.35
CA ARG A 52 -17.11 12.60 -5.03
C ARG A 52 -16.30 13.19 -3.86
N TRP A 53 -15.04 13.52 -4.11
CA TRP A 53 -14.09 13.99 -3.10
C TRP A 53 -13.63 15.41 -3.38
N THR A 54 -14.56 16.33 -3.66
CA THR A 54 -14.24 17.72 -4.03
C THR A 54 -14.05 18.67 -2.85
N ASP A 55 -14.32 18.20 -1.63
CA ASP A 55 -14.05 18.93 -0.38
C ASP A 55 -12.88 18.28 0.38
N GLU A 56 -11.88 19.10 0.73
CA GLU A 56 -10.73 18.69 1.57
C GLU A 56 -11.19 18.19 2.95
N GLN A 57 -12.30 18.70 3.48
CA GLN A 57 -12.84 18.29 4.78
C GLN A 57 -13.42 16.87 4.74
N ASP A 58 -14.07 16.49 3.64
CA ASP A 58 -14.58 15.12 3.46
C ASP A 58 -13.42 14.13 3.36
N VAL A 59 -12.33 14.52 2.68
CA VAL A 59 -11.09 13.73 2.64
C VAL A 59 -10.49 13.60 4.05
N LEU A 60 -10.36 14.70 4.79
CA LEU A 60 -9.84 14.70 6.16
C LEU A 60 -10.67 13.80 7.08
N ALA A 61 -12.00 13.81 6.95
CA ALA A 61 -12.88 12.97 7.76
C ALA A 61 -12.60 11.47 7.56
N VAL A 62 -12.43 11.02 6.30
CA VAL A 62 -12.05 9.63 6.02
C VAL A 62 -10.66 9.31 6.55
N MET A 63 -9.72 10.24 6.41
CA MET A 63 -8.36 10.03 6.89
C MET A 63 -8.31 9.96 8.42
N ALA A 64 -9.11 10.74 9.13
CA ALA A 64 -9.26 10.63 10.58
C ALA A 64 -9.85 9.26 10.98
N GLU A 65 -10.87 8.79 10.26
CA GLU A 65 -11.49 7.47 10.52
C GLU A 65 -10.52 6.30 10.23
N ARG A 66 -9.80 6.35 9.11
CA ARG A 66 -9.02 5.20 8.59
C ARG A 66 -7.58 5.19 9.06
N CYS A 67 -6.97 6.37 9.20
CA CYS A 67 -5.57 6.52 9.60
C CYS A 67 -5.42 7.01 11.04
N GLY A 68 -6.43 7.68 11.61
CA GLY A 68 -6.30 8.30 12.93
C GLY A 68 -5.45 9.57 12.94
N VAL A 69 -5.41 10.29 11.81
CA VAL A 69 -4.89 11.67 11.80
C VAL A 69 -5.79 12.56 12.67
N VAL A 70 -5.23 13.62 13.25
CA VAL A 70 -6.02 14.65 13.96
C VAL A 70 -7.11 15.21 13.05
N ASP A 71 -8.35 15.20 13.52
CA ASP A 71 -9.57 15.59 12.80
C ASP A 71 -9.85 17.10 12.85
N ASP A 72 -9.19 17.84 13.74
CA ASP A 72 -9.32 19.29 13.88
C ASP A 72 -8.83 20.04 12.62
N PRO A 73 -9.71 20.70 11.86
CA PRO A 73 -9.31 21.49 10.69
C PRO A 73 -8.45 22.72 11.05
N GLY A 74 -8.45 23.11 12.32
CA GLY A 74 -7.59 24.16 12.88
C GLY A 74 -6.14 23.71 13.09
N HIS A 75 -5.85 22.41 13.13
CA HIS A 75 -4.49 21.87 13.22
C HIS A 75 -3.83 21.87 11.83
N ARG A 76 -3.15 22.97 11.50
CA ARG A 76 -2.70 23.23 10.12
C ARG A 76 -1.21 22.99 9.87
N THR A 77 -0.40 22.87 10.91
CA THR A 77 1.07 22.75 10.81
C THR A 77 1.65 21.88 11.92
N GLY A 78 2.86 21.38 11.72
CA GLY A 78 3.59 20.59 12.71
C GLY A 78 3.53 19.11 12.42
N GLN A 79 3.60 18.31 13.48
CA GLN A 79 3.63 16.86 13.38
C GLN A 79 2.22 16.31 13.08
N ASP A 80 2.13 15.37 12.16
CA ASP A 80 0.93 14.54 11.98
C ASP A 80 1.06 13.17 12.66
N THR A 81 -0.06 12.46 12.75
CA THR A 81 -0.18 11.18 13.46
C THR A 81 -0.83 10.10 12.61
N ILE A 82 -0.37 8.86 12.77
CA ILE A 82 -1.13 7.65 12.40
C ILE A 82 -1.47 6.92 13.68
N ASP A 83 -2.72 6.52 13.88
CA ASP A 83 -3.10 5.74 15.07
C ASP A 83 -2.55 4.31 14.95
N PRO A 84 -1.65 3.89 15.87
CA PRO A 84 -1.04 2.57 15.80
C PRO A 84 -2.03 1.42 15.98
N GLU A 85 -3.14 1.62 16.70
CA GLU A 85 -4.17 0.58 16.83
C GLU A 85 -4.95 0.40 15.51
N LEU A 86 -5.21 1.49 14.78
CA LEU A 86 -5.81 1.41 13.43
C LEU A 86 -4.87 0.72 12.43
N THR A 87 -3.56 0.95 12.53
CA THR A 87 -2.57 0.18 11.77
C THR A 87 -2.68 -1.31 12.06
N VAL A 88 -2.72 -1.72 13.33
CA VAL A 88 -2.82 -3.15 13.70
C VAL A 88 -4.16 -3.75 13.27
N ASP A 89 -5.26 -3.03 13.43
CA ASP A 89 -6.58 -3.48 12.95
C ASP A 89 -6.60 -3.68 11.43
N ALA A 90 -5.95 -2.80 10.67
CA ALA A 90 -5.84 -2.94 9.22
C ALA A 90 -4.94 -4.13 8.84
N LEU A 91 -3.84 -4.37 9.57
CA LEU A 91 -3.01 -5.57 9.40
C LEU A 91 -3.80 -6.85 9.64
N GLU A 92 -4.71 -6.87 10.62
CA GLU A 92 -5.58 -8.04 10.88
C GLU A 92 -6.62 -8.25 9.77
N ARG A 93 -7.19 -7.17 9.21
CA ARG A 93 -8.05 -7.26 8.00
C ARG A 93 -7.26 -7.77 6.79
N MET A 94 -6.05 -7.26 6.59
CA MET A 94 -5.13 -7.70 5.53
C MET A 94 -4.78 -9.18 5.71
N ALA A 95 -4.44 -9.61 6.93
CA ALA A 95 -4.15 -11.01 7.27
C ALA A 95 -5.33 -11.94 6.93
N ALA A 96 -6.56 -11.53 7.24
CA ALA A 96 -7.75 -12.30 6.89
C ALA A 96 -7.91 -12.45 5.36
N ARG A 97 -7.60 -11.40 4.58
CA ARG A 97 -7.63 -11.47 3.10
C ARG A 97 -6.51 -12.34 2.54
N LEU A 98 -5.29 -12.26 3.09
CA LEU A 98 -4.16 -13.10 2.71
C LEU A 98 -4.44 -14.58 3.00
N ARG A 99 -5.05 -14.89 4.14
CA ARG A 99 -5.47 -16.26 4.48
C ARG A 99 -6.47 -16.83 3.48
N LYS A 100 -7.43 -16.02 3.01
CA LYS A 100 -8.36 -16.41 1.93
C LYS A 100 -7.60 -16.67 0.62
N ALA A 101 -6.59 -15.86 0.30
CA ALA A 101 -5.75 -16.08 -0.87
C ALA A 101 -5.03 -17.43 -0.81
N ALA A 102 -4.42 -17.74 0.33
CA ALA A 102 -3.74 -19.00 0.59
C ALA A 102 -4.69 -20.21 0.49
N ALA A 103 -5.87 -20.13 1.14
CA ALA A 103 -6.87 -21.19 1.08
C ALA A 103 -7.37 -21.45 -0.37
N GLY A 104 -7.48 -20.39 -1.17
CA GLY A 104 -7.85 -20.46 -2.59
C GLY A 104 -6.69 -20.75 -3.55
N LYS A 105 -5.44 -20.81 -3.06
CA LYS A 105 -4.21 -20.89 -3.88
C LYS A 105 -4.21 -19.86 -5.03
N GLN A 106 -4.58 -18.63 -4.70
CA GLN A 106 -4.77 -17.54 -5.65
C GLN A 106 -3.46 -17.16 -6.37
N ARG A 107 -3.61 -16.54 -7.55
CA ARG A 107 -2.53 -15.84 -8.25
C ARG A 107 -2.36 -14.45 -7.66
N VAL A 108 -1.21 -14.18 -7.08
CA VAL A 108 -0.95 -12.93 -6.35
C VAL A 108 0.17 -12.17 -7.02
N LEU A 109 -0.06 -10.91 -7.36
CA LEU A 109 0.96 -9.99 -7.84
C LEU A 109 1.38 -9.05 -6.71
N PHE A 110 2.69 -8.96 -6.47
CA PHE A 110 3.27 -8.01 -5.52
C PHE A 110 3.97 -6.89 -6.26
N ALA A 111 3.76 -5.65 -5.81
CA ALA A 111 4.43 -4.49 -6.36
C ALA A 111 4.64 -3.41 -5.30
N THR A 112 5.63 -2.54 -5.50
CA THR A 112 5.80 -1.38 -4.64
C THR A 112 6.32 -0.17 -5.41
N GLY A 113 5.70 0.98 -5.15
CA GLY A 113 6.19 2.29 -5.50
C GLY A 113 7.22 2.83 -4.51
N HIS A 114 7.42 2.21 -3.33
CA HIS A 114 8.40 2.65 -2.33
C HIS A 114 9.52 1.59 -2.08
N PRO A 115 10.38 1.30 -3.08
CA PRO A 115 11.30 0.16 -3.07
C PRO A 115 12.33 0.18 -1.93
N GLY A 116 12.74 1.37 -1.46
CA GLY A 116 13.76 1.49 -0.42
C GLY A 116 13.29 1.04 0.97
N ALA A 117 11.98 0.97 1.19
CA ALA A 117 11.39 0.75 2.51
C ALA A 117 10.52 -0.52 2.56
N LEU A 118 9.68 -0.74 1.54
CA LEU A 118 8.64 -1.77 1.59
C LEU A 118 8.98 -3.06 0.83
N ILE A 119 10.10 -3.12 0.10
CA ILE A 119 10.47 -4.31 -0.68
C ILE A 119 10.59 -5.57 0.19
N ASP A 120 11.17 -5.47 1.39
CA ASP A 120 11.31 -6.63 2.27
C ASP A 120 9.94 -7.13 2.76
N VAL A 121 9.06 -6.21 3.17
CA VAL A 121 7.69 -6.51 3.61
C VAL A 121 6.92 -7.30 2.54
N HIS A 122 6.93 -6.80 1.31
CA HIS A 122 6.27 -7.45 0.18
C HIS A 122 6.91 -8.79 -0.17
N SER A 123 8.24 -8.86 -0.22
CA SER A 123 8.96 -10.10 -0.59
C SER A 123 8.74 -11.24 0.41
N ARG A 124 8.74 -10.92 1.71
CA ARG A 124 8.47 -11.90 2.78
C ARG A 124 7.02 -12.38 2.73
N THR A 125 6.08 -11.49 2.43
CA THR A 125 4.67 -11.85 2.25
C THR A 125 4.47 -12.72 1.01
N ALA A 126 5.14 -12.41 -0.10
CA ALA A 126 5.13 -13.22 -1.31
C ALA A 126 5.70 -14.63 -1.07
N ALA A 127 6.83 -14.73 -0.35
CA ALA A 127 7.45 -15.99 0.00
C ALA A 127 6.52 -16.87 0.86
N ALA A 128 5.85 -16.29 1.85
CA ALA A 128 4.87 -16.97 2.69
C ALA A 128 3.67 -17.50 1.88
N LEU A 129 3.07 -16.69 1.01
CA LEU A 129 1.97 -17.14 0.15
C LEU A 129 2.40 -18.23 -0.83
N ARG A 130 3.61 -18.11 -1.40
CA ARG A 130 4.18 -19.18 -2.24
C ARG A 130 4.32 -20.48 -1.47
N ALA A 131 4.84 -20.43 -0.24
CA ALA A 131 4.96 -21.61 0.62
C ALA A 131 3.60 -22.24 0.94
N ALA A 132 2.55 -21.42 1.05
CA ALA A 132 1.17 -21.87 1.19
C ALA A 132 0.52 -22.38 -0.12
N GLY A 133 1.25 -22.33 -1.25
CA GLY A 133 0.82 -22.87 -2.54
C GLY A 133 0.11 -21.89 -3.46
N CYS A 134 0.15 -20.59 -3.17
CA CYS A 134 -0.26 -19.55 -4.13
C CYS A 134 0.73 -19.47 -5.31
N GLU A 135 0.22 -19.07 -6.47
CA GLU A 135 1.07 -18.66 -7.59
C GLU A 135 1.45 -17.19 -7.39
N ILE A 136 2.75 -16.88 -7.37
CA ILE A 136 3.19 -15.48 -7.40
C ILE A 136 3.44 -15.08 -8.85
N VAL A 137 2.68 -14.10 -9.33
CA VAL A 137 2.65 -13.71 -10.74
C VAL A 137 4.02 -13.19 -11.16
N ARG A 138 4.63 -13.86 -12.13
CA ARG A 138 5.82 -13.37 -12.81
C ARG A 138 5.41 -12.38 -13.90
N ILE A 139 5.94 -11.17 -13.90
CA ILE A 139 5.56 -10.19 -14.94
C ILE A 139 6.15 -10.57 -16.31
N PRO A 140 5.55 -10.11 -17.42
CA PRO A 140 6.17 -10.19 -18.75
C PRO A 140 7.52 -9.49 -18.82
N ASP A 141 8.39 -9.93 -19.73
CA ASP A 141 9.70 -9.31 -19.94
C ASP A 141 9.56 -7.96 -20.66
N GLY A 142 10.44 -7.00 -20.35
CA GLY A 142 10.54 -5.75 -21.11
C GLY A 142 9.35 -4.80 -20.94
N VAL A 143 8.63 -4.86 -19.81
CA VAL A 143 7.54 -3.93 -19.50
C VAL A 143 8.12 -2.52 -19.30
N LEU A 144 7.64 -1.55 -20.10
CA LEU A 144 8.05 -0.15 -20.05
C LEU A 144 6.93 0.72 -19.48
N ALA A 145 7.29 1.72 -18.68
CA ALA A 145 6.38 2.72 -18.11
C ALA A 145 7.17 3.98 -17.76
N ASP A 146 6.55 5.17 -17.81
CA ASP A 146 7.13 6.46 -17.35
C ASP A 146 8.62 6.69 -17.68
N GLU A 147 9.00 6.46 -18.93
CA GLU A 147 10.39 6.61 -19.42
C GLU A 147 11.41 5.66 -18.77
N GLY A 148 10.95 4.66 -18.01
CA GLY A 148 11.74 3.59 -17.42
C GLY A 148 11.16 2.21 -17.73
N CYS A 149 11.46 1.24 -16.89
CA CYS A 149 10.95 -0.12 -17.01
C CYS A 149 10.48 -0.69 -15.67
N VAL A 150 9.71 -1.78 -15.74
CA VAL A 150 9.36 -2.56 -14.57
C VAL A 150 10.27 -3.77 -14.49
N VAL A 151 10.93 -3.91 -13.34
CA VAL A 151 11.75 -5.07 -12.99
C VAL A 151 11.08 -5.82 -11.85
N GLN A 152 11.40 -7.11 -11.70
CA GLN A 152 10.87 -7.92 -10.62
C GLN A 152 12.03 -8.57 -9.84
N PHE A 153 12.13 -8.26 -8.55
CA PHE A 153 13.13 -8.80 -7.65
C PHE A 153 12.46 -9.35 -6.39
N ALA A 154 12.90 -10.52 -5.92
CA ALA A 154 12.31 -11.19 -4.77
C ALA A 154 10.77 -11.26 -4.85
N ASP A 155 10.27 -11.52 -6.06
CA ASP A 155 8.85 -11.60 -6.42
C ASP A 155 8.05 -10.29 -6.36
N VAL A 156 8.72 -9.15 -6.14
CA VAL A 156 8.10 -7.81 -6.08
C VAL A 156 8.42 -7.03 -7.36
N SER A 157 7.39 -6.51 -8.01
CA SER A 157 7.50 -5.60 -9.15
C SER A 157 7.82 -4.18 -8.71
N LEU A 158 8.81 -3.56 -9.37
CA LEU A 158 9.44 -2.30 -8.96
C LEU A 158 9.69 -1.44 -10.19
N PHE A 159 9.65 -0.12 -10.03
CA PHE A 159 10.01 0.81 -11.11
C PHE A 159 11.53 1.06 -11.14
N GLU A 160 12.13 0.86 -12.30
CA GLU A 160 13.56 1.07 -12.55
C GLU A 160 13.76 2.16 -13.62
N ARG A 161 14.69 3.07 -13.36
CA ARG A 161 15.15 4.05 -14.34
C ARG A 161 16.62 4.41 -14.10
N GLY A 162 17.44 4.29 -15.12
CA GLY A 162 18.86 4.71 -15.05
C GLY A 162 19.71 3.89 -14.09
N ALA A 163 19.50 2.56 -14.05
CA ALA A 163 20.14 1.60 -13.15
C ALA A 163 19.84 1.83 -11.66
N SER A 164 18.71 2.46 -11.34
CA SER A 164 18.26 2.72 -9.97
C SER A 164 16.80 2.32 -9.80
N LEU A 165 16.44 1.81 -8.63
CA LEU A 165 15.04 1.62 -8.23
C LEU A 165 14.48 2.95 -7.74
N TRP A 166 13.35 3.39 -8.29
CA TRP A 166 12.77 4.70 -8.01
C TRP A 166 11.53 4.61 -7.16
N HIS A 167 11.41 5.57 -6.23
CA HIS A 167 10.13 5.91 -5.63
C HIS A 167 9.16 6.44 -6.68
N THR A 168 7.92 5.95 -6.71
CA THR A 168 6.90 6.43 -7.64
C THR A 168 5.48 6.26 -7.13
N HIS A 169 4.67 7.31 -7.29
CA HIS A 169 3.23 7.29 -7.04
C HIS A 169 2.44 6.99 -8.33
N SER A 170 3.14 6.83 -9.46
CA SER A 170 2.50 6.67 -10.76
C SER A 170 1.77 5.31 -10.86
N PRO A 171 0.56 5.29 -11.46
CA PRO A 171 -0.14 4.05 -11.76
C PRO A 171 0.34 3.36 -13.05
N ALA A 172 1.12 4.05 -13.88
CA ALA A 172 1.50 3.54 -15.20
C ALA A 172 2.28 2.21 -15.17
N PRO A 173 3.19 1.95 -14.21
CA PRO A 173 3.85 0.65 -14.10
C PRO A 173 2.88 -0.53 -13.90
N MET A 174 1.89 -0.39 -13.01
CA MET A 174 0.88 -1.42 -12.80
C MET A 174 0.01 -1.60 -14.04
N ALA A 175 -0.45 -0.50 -14.66
CA ALA A 175 -1.21 -0.57 -15.90
C ALA A 175 -0.45 -1.33 -17.00
N ALA A 176 0.84 -1.04 -17.17
CA ALA A 176 1.70 -1.67 -18.17
C ALA A 176 1.88 -3.18 -17.93
N ILE A 177 2.00 -3.62 -16.66
CA ILE A 177 2.05 -5.06 -16.32
C ILE A 177 0.74 -5.75 -16.71
N LEU A 178 -0.39 -5.18 -16.31
CA LEU A 178 -1.71 -5.78 -16.54
C LEU A 178 -2.01 -5.86 -18.05
N ASP A 179 -1.75 -4.77 -18.78
CA ASP A 179 -1.87 -4.74 -20.24
C ASP A 179 -0.96 -5.77 -20.93
N ALA A 180 0.27 -5.94 -20.44
CA ALA A 180 1.21 -6.91 -20.99
C ALA A 180 0.77 -8.37 -20.73
N LEU A 181 0.22 -8.67 -19.55
CA LEU A 181 -0.34 -9.99 -19.24
C LEU A 181 -1.49 -10.33 -20.21
N GLU A 182 -2.43 -9.39 -20.40
CA GLU A 182 -3.56 -9.57 -21.31
C GLU A 182 -3.09 -9.76 -22.76
N ARG A 183 -2.15 -8.93 -23.23
CA ARG A 183 -1.59 -9.01 -24.58
C ARG A 183 -0.93 -10.37 -24.86
N GLU A 184 -0.34 -11.00 -23.86
CA GLU A 184 0.27 -12.33 -23.97
C GLU A 184 -0.72 -13.49 -23.75
N GLY A 185 -2.01 -13.18 -23.54
CA GLY A 185 -3.03 -14.18 -23.21
C GLY A 185 -2.78 -14.87 -21.87
N ARG A 186 -2.01 -14.23 -20.99
CA ARG A 186 -1.72 -14.73 -19.64
C ARG A 186 -2.84 -14.31 -18.70
N PRO A 187 -3.19 -15.13 -17.71
CA PRO A 187 -4.22 -14.73 -16.77
C PRO A 187 -3.78 -13.54 -15.91
N LEU A 188 -4.75 -12.68 -15.58
CA LEU A 188 -4.58 -11.63 -14.59
C LEU A 188 -4.47 -12.20 -13.17
N PRO A 189 -3.84 -11.46 -12.23
CA PRO A 189 -3.84 -11.83 -10.81
C PRO A 189 -5.26 -11.87 -10.23
N ASP A 190 -5.47 -12.78 -9.28
CA ASP A 190 -6.69 -12.83 -8.46
C ASP A 190 -6.62 -11.86 -7.26
N LEU A 191 -5.39 -11.45 -6.88
CA LEU A 191 -5.11 -10.47 -5.83
C LEU A 191 -3.86 -9.66 -6.19
N VAL A 192 -3.91 -8.35 -5.96
CA VAL A 192 -2.73 -7.48 -5.94
C VAL A 192 -2.45 -7.04 -4.50
N VAL A 193 -1.20 -7.17 -4.09
CA VAL A 193 -0.69 -6.60 -2.84
C VAL A 193 0.34 -5.54 -3.20
N ALA A 194 0.02 -4.28 -2.99
CA ALA A 194 0.87 -3.17 -3.44
C ALA A 194 0.73 -1.91 -2.58
N ASP A 195 1.22 -0.78 -3.08
CA ASP A 195 1.11 0.55 -2.48
C ASP A 195 1.02 1.63 -3.57
N HIS A 196 0.75 2.88 -3.17
CA HIS A 196 0.58 4.04 -4.04
C HIS A 196 -0.27 3.79 -5.31
N GLY A 197 0.17 4.31 -6.46
CA GLY A 197 -0.48 4.16 -7.76
C GLY A 197 -0.63 2.73 -8.24
N TRP A 198 0.17 1.79 -7.70
CA TRP A 198 0.11 0.40 -8.10
C TRP A 198 -1.13 -0.29 -7.53
N ALA A 199 -1.39 -0.08 -6.24
CA ALA A 199 -2.60 -0.61 -5.60
C ALA A 199 -3.86 0.05 -6.17
N GLY A 200 -3.87 1.38 -6.30
CA GLY A 200 -5.04 2.10 -6.81
C GLY A 200 -5.36 1.76 -8.27
N CYS A 201 -4.35 1.60 -9.13
CA CYS A 201 -4.56 1.15 -10.51
C CYS A 201 -5.17 -0.25 -10.60
N ALA A 202 -4.66 -1.21 -9.82
CA ALA A 202 -5.20 -2.57 -9.79
C ALA A 202 -6.66 -2.59 -9.33
N ALA A 203 -6.95 -1.88 -8.24
CA ALA A 203 -8.31 -1.72 -7.69
C ALA A 203 -9.25 -1.09 -8.73
N GLN A 204 -8.81 -0.02 -9.40
CA GLN A 204 -9.58 0.67 -10.44
C GLN A 204 -9.89 -0.22 -11.65
N ARG A 205 -9.02 -1.18 -11.96
CA ARG A 205 -9.25 -2.20 -13.00
C ARG A 205 -10.12 -3.36 -12.54
N GLY A 206 -10.69 -3.30 -11.33
CA GLY A 206 -11.58 -4.32 -10.78
C GLY A 206 -10.85 -5.58 -10.30
N ILE A 207 -9.53 -5.52 -10.14
CA ILE A 207 -8.76 -6.60 -9.51
C ILE A 207 -8.84 -6.38 -8.00
N ASP A 208 -9.09 -7.45 -7.26
CA ASP A 208 -9.05 -7.43 -5.80
C ASP A 208 -7.67 -6.95 -5.32
N ALA A 209 -7.64 -5.90 -4.52
CA ALA A 209 -6.42 -5.20 -4.13
C ALA A 209 -6.41 -4.84 -2.64
N ILE A 210 -5.26 -5.00 -2.02
CA ILE A 210 -4.95 -4.57 -0.65
C ILE A 210 -3.56 -3.92 -0.65
N GLY A 211 -3.30 -3.01 0.28
CA GLY A 211 -2.03 -2.31 0.28
C GLY A 211 -1.70 -1.49 1.51
N TYR A 212 -0.51 -0.91 1.48
CA TYR A 212 -0.01 0.03 2.48
C TYR A 212 -0.09 1.45 1.92
N ALA A 213 -0.33 2.44 2.79
CA ALA A 213 -0.32 3.85 2.41
C ALA A 213 0.06 4.74 3.60
N ASP A 214 0.85 5.78 3.33
CA ASP A 214 1.10 6.87 4.26
C ASP A 214 -0.11 7.80 4.39
N CYS A 215 -0.17 8.52 5.50
CA CYS A 215 -1.22 9.46 5.84
C CYS A 215 -1.38 10.59 4.83
N ASN A 216 -0.36 10.88 4.00
CA ASN A 216 -0.43 11.86 2.91
C ASN A 216 -0.80 11.26 1.54
N ASP A 217 -1.16 9.98 1.48
CA ASP A 217 -1.66 9.28 0.29
C ASP A 217 -3.14 8.88 0.45
N PRO A 218 -4.05 9.88 0.50
CA PRO A 218 -5.45 9.65 0.88
C PRO A 218 -6.20 8.70 -0.06
N ALA A 219 -5.83 8.62 -1.34
CA ALA A 219 -6.66 7.97 -2.35
C ALA A 219 -6.92 6.48 -2.09
N LEU A 220 -5.98 5.73 -1.49
CA LEU A 220 -6.22 4.32 -1.19
C LEU A 220 -7.24 4.13 -0.05
N PHE A 221 -7.26 5.03 0.94
CA PHE A 221 -8.26 5.02 2.02
C PHE A 221 -9.63 5.43 1.51
N LEU A 222 -9.69 6.41 0.61
CA LEU A 222 -10.93 6.77 -0.09
C LEU A 222 -11.46 5.57 -0.91
N ALA A 223 -10.58 4.85 -1.61
CA ALA A 223 -10.95 3.65 -2.34
C ALA A 223 -11.43 2.50 -1.43
N GLU A 224 -10.86 2.35 -0.22
CA GLU A 224 -11.40 1.42 0.79
C GLU A 224 -12.78 1.86 1.25
N ALA A 225 -12.99 3.16 1.52
CA ALA A 225 -14.29 3.69 1.92
C ALA A 225 -15.38 3.51 0.84
N GLU A 226 -14.99 3.54 -0.44
CA GLU A 226 -15.89 3.27 -1.58
C GLU A 226 -16.06 1.77 -1.89
N GLY A 227 -15.23 0.90 -1.30
CA GLY A 227 -15.21 -0.53 -1.57
C GLY A 227 -14.52 -0.92 -2.88
N THR A 228 -13.85 0.02 -3.56
CA THR A 228 -13.02 -0.25 -4.76
C THR A 228 -11.75 -1.01 -4.39
N LEU A 229 -11.14 -0.67 -3.25
CA LEU A 229 -9.99 -1.35 -2.65
C LEU A 229 -10.43 -2.06 -1.37
N GLN A 230 -9.87 -3.23 -1.04
CA GLN A 230 -10.39 -4.03 0.09
C GLN A 230 -9.82 -3.63 1.45
N VAL A 231 -8.52 -3.33 1.53
CA VAL A 231 -7.83 -2.95 2.77
C VAL A 231 -6.66 -2.02 2.45
N ALA A 232 -6.67 -0.80 3.00
CA ALA A 232 -5.51 0.07 3.09
C ALA A 232 -4.98 0.05 4.55
N VAL A 233 -3.71 -0.29 4.72
CA VAL A 233 -3.03 -0.30 6.02
C VAL A 233 -2.32 1.04 6.20
N PRO A 234 -2.73 1.88 7.17
CA PRO A 234 -2.07 3.15 7.42
C PRO A 234 -0.72 2.93 8.11
N LEU A 235 0.35 3.43 7.50
CA LEU A 235 1.70 3.44 8.07
C LEU A 235 2.55 4.51 7.39
N ASP A 236 3.52 5.07 8.10
CA ASP A 236 4.61 5.83 7.47
C ASP A 236 5.43 4.83 6.64
N ASP A 237 5.50 5.04 5.33
CA ASP A 237 6.18 4.15 4.39
C ASP A 237 7.67 4.47 4.22
N HIS A 238 8.19 5.49 4.94
CA HIS A 238 9.59 5.89 4.93
C HIS A 238 10.15 6.13 6.34
N VAL A 239 10.47 5.04 7.03
CA VAL A 239 11.21 5.10 8.31
C VAL A 239 12.73 5.02 8.13
N VAL A 240 13.46 5.48 9.15
CA VAL A 240 14.93 5.60 9.15
C VAL A 240 15.66 4.28 8.89
N ASP A 241 15.12 3.16 9.38
CA ASP A 241 15.67 1.82 9.12
C ASP A 241 14.54 0.91 8.61
N PRO A 242 14.58 0.46 7.34
CA PRO A 242 13.57 -0.44 6.78
C PRO A 242 13.37 -1.73 7.58
N ARG A 243 14.37 -2.17 8.36
CA ARG A 243 14.23 -3.36 9.22
C ARG A 243 13.23 -3.17 10.36
N TYR A 244 12.82 -1.93 10.63
CA TYR A 244 11.73 -1.67 11.57
C TYR A 244 10.40 -2.25 11.12
N TYR A 245 10.18 -2.56 9.83
CA TYR A 245 8.98 -3.28 9.43
C TYR A 245 9.01 -4.77 9.76
N GLU A 246 10.17 -5.36 10.09
CA GLU A 246 10.25 -6.80 10.27
C GLU A 246 9.30 -7.35 11.37
N PRO A 247 9.17 -6.74 12.57
CA PRO A 247 8.18 -7.20 13.56
C PRO A 247 6.73 -7.04 13.10
N MET A 248 6.43 -6.01 12.31
CA MET A 248 5.11 -5.81 11.70
C MET A 248 4.82 -6.92 10.68
N THR A 249 5.79 -7.27 9.84
CA THR A 249 5.67 -8.38 8.90
C THR A 249 5.48 -9.72 9.61
N GLU A 250 6.21 -10.01 10.68
CA GLU A 250 6.01 -11.23 11.48
C GLU A 250 4.61 -11.29 12.10
N TYR A 251 4.10 -10.15 12.58
CA TYR A 251 2.73 -10.06 13.07
C TYR A 251 1.70 -10.36 11.97
N LEU A 252 1.84 -9.73 10.81
CA LEU A 252 0.96 -9.94 9.66
C LEU A 252 0.92 -11.42 9.24
N LEU A 253 2.10 -12.04 9.10
CA LEU A 253 2.20 -13.44 8.70
C LEU A 253 1.66 -14.39 9.77
N GLY A 254 1.93 -14.10 11.04
CA GLY A 254 1.38 -14.85 12.18
C GLY A 254 -0.15 -14.77 12.21
N ALA A 255 -0.71 -13.56 12.09
CA ALA A 255 -2.14 -13.33 12.03
C ALA A 255 -2.79 -13.94 10.77
N ALA A 256 -2.04 -14.09 9.68
CA ALA A 256 -2.52 -14.73 8.45
C ALA A 256 -2.44 -16.26 8.49
N GLU A 257 -1.80 -16.85 9.52
CA GLU A 257 -1.46 -18.28 9.61
C GLU A 257 -0.54 -18.74 8.47
N LEU A 258 0.46 -17.92 8.14
CA LEU A 258 1.42 -18.13 7.05
C LEU A 258 2.88 -18.30 7.53
N VAL A 259 3.07 -18.74 8.77
CA VAL A 259 4.38 -18.99 9.42
C VAL A 259 4.67 -20.47 9.61
#